data_AF-S8A002-F1
#
_entry.id   AF-S8A002-F1
#
_cell.length_a   1.000
_cell.length_b   1.000
_cell.length_c   1.000
_cell.angle_alpha   90.00
_cell.angle_beta   90.00
_cell.angle_gamma   90.00
#
_symmetry.space_group_name_H-M   'P 1'
#
loop_
_entity.id
_entity.type
_entity.pdbx_description
1 polymer ?
#
loop_
_entity_poly.entity_id
_entity_poly.type
_entity_poly.pdbx_seq_one_letter_code
_entity_poly.pdbx_strand_id
1 'polypeptide(L)'
;MSSDTIDPLSLLYNTSFNLHKLTALSLNGALTAQTNLKSHSTRLANVLRGDVLRGVRVADSQNDDSASRTGALKRIDFTPITIPGSQDGLNAVAIVFLYEKITYSAFLVQNSIQDAAAAGTSSRRTSLRRSSARTEQSNHYPLLLTRLPAWLQSRFIEYMVENFDCHVSNLRLPDGFIMRAIENCLECFTPSGNLASDPQPNKNLQIWLEPPTISKPSGETQKPTKLQTLKTILMTFTREDIPGMMYKGTELKEKQDSEGIEETRGPFELALSLYAYHHMGVLVGKMRISKAACGEFIVGTAADGSGKCKFFSPKIAARDEDQSTSERRKRNWDGMLGSLVELAS
;
A
#
# COMPACT_ATOMS: atom_id res chain seq x y z
N MET A 1 -2.74 29.69 -22.83
CA MET A 1 -3.57 28.80 -21.98
C MET A 1 -2.65 27.72 -21.47
N SER A 2 -2.10 27.88 -20.26
CA SER A 2 -1.18 26.90 -19.68
C SER A 2 -1.94 25.60 -19.49
N SER A 3 -1.53 24.54 -20.19
CA SER A 3 -2.01 23.21 -19.86
C SER A 3 -1.52 22.91 -18.45
N ASP A 4 -2.41 22.85 -17.47
CA ASP A 4 -2.08 22.34 -16.14
C ASP A 4 -1.65 20.88 -16.29
N THR A 5 -0.36 20.68 -16.56
CA THR A 5 0.29 19.36 -16.59
C THR A 5 0.51 18.95 -15.15
N ILE A 6 -0.38 18.09 -14.66
CA ILE A 6 -0.27 17.47 -13.35
C ILE A 6 0.71 16.30 -13.50
N ASP A 7 1.80 16.32 -12.74
CA ASP A 7 2.66 15.15 -12.59
C ASP A 7 1.90 14.06 -11.81
N PRO A 8 1.53 12.93 -12.43
CA PRO A 8 0.75 11.90 -11.74
C PRO A 8 1.51 11.26 -10.58
N LEU A 9 2.85 11.24 -10.63
CA LEU A 9 3.66 10.65 -9.57
C LEU A 9 3.60 11.49 -8.30
N SER A 10 3.56 12.82 -8.42
CA SER A 10 3.38 13.73 -7.28
C SER A 10 2.10 13.45 -6.48
N LEU A 11 1.05 12.92 -7.12
CA LEU A 11 -0.24 12.61 -6.50
C LEU A 11 -0.19 11.37 -5.59
N LEU A 12 0.83 10.52 -5.73
CA LEU A 12 1.06 9.33 -4.90
C LEU A 12 1.55 9.69 -3.49
N TYR A 13 2.20 10.85 -3.34
CA TYR A 13 2.84 11.23 -2.09
C TYR A 13 1.95 12.14 -1.23
N ASN A 14 2.18 12.08 0.07
CA ASN A 14 1.55 12.88 1.12
C ASN A 14 0.02 12.73 1.21
N THR A 15 -0.54 11.73 0.54
CA THR A 15 -1.98 11.45 0.42
C THR A 15 -2.28 10.05 0.97
N SER A 16 -3.51 9.86 1.47
CA SER A 16 -3.95 8.55 1.97
C SER A 16 -4.76 7.84 0.89
N PHE A 17 -4.50 6.55 0.70
CA PHE A 17 -5.17 5.68 -0.27
C PHE A 17 -5.91 4.56 0.44
N ASN A 18 -7.06 4.17 -0.11
CA ASN A 18 -7.67 2.87 0.14
C ASN A 18 -7.00 1.82 -0.74
N LEU A 19 -6.82 0.63 -0.20
CA LEU A 19 -6.17 -0.49 -0.86
C LEU A 19 -7.20 -1.51 -1.33
N HIS A 20 -7.10 -1.89 -2.60
CA HIS A 20 -7.90 -2.95 -3.19
C HIS A 20 -7.00 -3.95 -3.92
N LYS A 21 -7.43 -5.20 -3.94
CA LYS A 21 -6.86 -6.23 -4.80
C LYS A 21 -7.73 -6.44 -6.04
N LEU A 22 -7.10 -6.78 -7.16
CA LEU A 22 -7.77 -7.09 -8.42
C LEU A 22 -7.30 -8.43 -8.97
N THR A 23 -8.21 -9.15 -9.62
CA THR A 23 -7.80 -10.22 -10.53
C THR A 23 -7.16 -9.64 -11.79
N ALA A 24 -6.48 -10.49 -12.56
CA ALA A 24 -5.90 -10.08 -13.84
C ALA A 24 -6.96 -9.41 -14.73
N LEU A 25 -6.56 -8.36 -15.44
CA LEU A 25 -7.47 -7.59 -16.28
C LEU A 25 -7.63 -8.28 -17.64
N SER A 26 -8.86 -8.60 -18.03
CA SER A 26 -9.17 -9.23 -19.31
C SER A 26 -9.25 -8.17 -20.40
N LEU A 27 -8.13 -7.96 -21.11
CA LEU A 27 -8.01 -6.98 -22.20
C LEU A 27 -7.46 -7.61 -23.48
N ASN A 28 -7.84 -7.02 -24.62
CA ASN A 28 -7.13 -7.25 -25.88
C ASN A 28 -5.90 -6.33 -25.95
N GLY A 29 -4.70 -6.92 -25.79
CA GLY A 29 -3.42 -6.20 -25.76
C GLY A 29 -3.11 -5.54 -24.42
N ALA A 30 -2.00 -4.80 -24.32
CA ALA A 30 -1.58 -4.15 -23.10
C ALA A 30 -2.49 -2.96 -22.73
N LEU A 31 -2.81 -2.83 -21.44
CA LEU A 31 -3.46 -1.63 -20.91
C LEU A 31 -2.62 -0.37 -21.17
N THR A 32 -1.30 -0.48 -21.11
CA THR A 32 -0.35 0.63 -21.34
C THR A 32 -0.28 1.09 -22.79
N ALA A 33 -0.92 0.39 -23.73
CA ALA A 33 -1.01 0.84 -25.12
C ALA A 33 -1.78 2.17 -25.19
N GLN A 34 -1.20 3.16 -25.87
CA GLN A 34 -1.75 4.53 -25.92
C GLN A 34 -3.19 4.60 -26.43
N THR A 35 -3.58 3.69 -27.33
CA THR A 35 -4.95 3.53 -27.84
C THR A 35 -5.93 3.08 -26.75
N ASN A 36 -5.54 2.08 -25.96
CA ASN A 36 -6.33 1.56 -24.85
C ASN A 36 -6.48 2.61 -23.74
N LEU A 37 -5.39 3.28 -23.36
CA LEU A 37 -5.42 4.37 -22.37
C LEU A 37 -6.38 5.50 -22.77
N LYS A 38 -6.31 5.98 -24.02
CA LYS A 38 -7.22 7.04 -24.54
C LYS A 38 -8.67 6.56 -24.61
N SER A 39 -8.88 5.32 -25.04
CA SER A 39 -10.21 4.70 -25.12
C SER A 39 -10.87 4.63 -23.74
N HIS A 40 -10.16 4.10 -22.73
CA HIS A 40 -10.69 4.00 -21.37
C HIS A 40 -10.86 5.36 -20.69
N SER A 41 -9.96 6.32 -20.94
CA SER A 41 -10.10 7.70 -20.48
C SER A 41 -11.41 8.32 -20.97
N THR A 42 -11.68 8.19 -22.27
CA THR A 42 -12.89 8.75 -22.92
C THR A 42 -14.15 8.03 -22.46
N ARG A 43 -14.11 6.69 -22.39
CA ARG A 43 -15.26 5.87 -21.99
C ARG A 43 -15.66 6.16 -20.55
N LEU A 44 -14.70 6.16 -19.62
CA LEU A 44 -14.98 6.46 -18.21
C LEU A 44 -15.49 7.91 -18.04
N ALA A 45 -14.93 8.87 -18.79
CA ALA A 45 -15.42 10.25 -18.75
C ALA A 45 -16.88 10.36 -19.24
N ASN A 46 -17.24 9.62 -20.29
CA ASN A 46 -18.61 9.59 -20.80
C ASN A 46 -19.57 8.91 -19.83
N VAL A 47 -19.14 7.84 -19.15
CA VAL A 47 -19.92 7.18 -18.09
C VAL A 47 -20.21 8.17 -16.96
N LEU A 48 -19.18 8.82 -16.41
CA LEU A 48 -19.36 9.75 -15.29
C LEU A 48 -20.17 11.00 -15.69
N ARG A 49 -20.01 11.51 -16.91
CA ARG A 49 -20.86 12.61 -17.42
C ARG A 49 -22.31 12.15 -17.63
N GLY A 50 -22.51 10.94 -18.14
CA GLY A 50 -23.82 10.35 -18.34
C GLY A 50 -24.58 10.15 -17.03
N ASP A 51 -23.90 9.74 -15.96
CA ASP A 51 -24.50 9.57 -14.64
C ASP A 51 -24.96 10.91 -14.04
N VAL A 52 -24.18 11.99 -14.25
CA VAL A 52 -24.58 13.36 -13.88
C VAL A 52 -25.83 13.80 -14.63
N LEU A 53 -25.92 13.54 -15.94
CA LEU A 53 -27.07 13.91 -16.76
C LEU A 53 -28.33 13.09 -16.44
N ARG A 54 -28.17 11.83 -16.05
CA ARG A 54 -29.28 10.93 -15.68
C ARG A 54 -29.78 11.13 -14.25
N GLY A 55 -29.16 12.02 -13.48
CA GLY A 55 -29.51 12.23 -12.08
C GLY A 55 -29.22 11.01 -11.20
N VAL A 56 -28.37 10.08 -11.66
CA VAL A 56 -27.90 8.92 -10.88
C VAL A 56 -26.83 9.42 -9.90
N ARG A 57 -27.23 10.32 -9.01
CA ARG A 57 -26.51 10.57 -7.77
C ARG A 57 -27.12 9.59 -6.78
N VAL A 58 -26.43 8.49 -6.49
CA VAL A 58 -26.80 7.63 -5.37
C VAL A 58 -26.74 8.51 -4.14
N ALA A 59 -27.89 9.01 -3.71
CA ALA A 59 -28.06 9.85 -2.54
C ALA A 59 -27.85 8.98 -1.30
N ASP A 60 -26.58 8.70 -1.00
CA ASP A 60 -26.23 8.30 0.35
C ASP A 60 -26.26 9.58 1.20
N SER A 61 -27.24 9.66 2.09
CA SER A 61 -27.62 10.88 2.85
C SER A 61 -26.49 11.52 3.69
N GLN A 62 -25.32 10.89 3.77
CA GLN A 62 -24.11 11.45 4.42
C GLN A 62 -23.08 12.06 3.44
N ASN A 63 -23.28 11.96 2.13
CA ASN A 63 -22.24 12.22 1.12
C ASN A 63 -22.49 13.43 0.20
N ASP A 64 -23.64 14.10 0.34
CA ASP A 64 -24.09 15.20 -0.54
C ASP A 64 -23.15 16.43 -0.50
N ASP A 65 -22.49 16.63 0.63
CA ASP A 65 -21.45 17.64 0.84
C ASP A 65 -20.21 17.44 -0.04
N SER A 66 -19.87 16.20 -0.37
CA SER A 66 -18.67 15.91 -1.17
C SER A 66 -18.89 16.22 -2.65
N ALA A 67 -20.06 15.86 -3.18
CA ALA A 67 -20.41 16.04 -4.58
C ALA A 67 -20.60 17.53 -4.96
N SER A 68 -21.19 18.33 -4.06
CA SER A 68 -21.35 19.78 -4.26
C SER A 68 -20.02 20.54 -4.28
N ARG A 69 -19.00 20.02 -3.59
CA ARG A 69 -17.64 20.60 -3.52
C ARG A 69 -16.74 20.20 -4.69
N THR A 70 -17.04 19.11 -5.40
CA THR A 70 -16.19 18.60 -6.49
C THR A 70 -16.23 19.47 -7.76
N GLY A 71 -17.39 20.02 -8.12
CA GLY A 71 -17.60 20.75 -9.39
C GLY A 71 -17.72 19.83 -10.61
N ALA A 72 -17.75 20.39 -11.82
CA ALA A 72 -17.92 19.60 -13.04
C ALA A 72 -16.66 18.80 -13.42
N LEU A 73 -16.85 17.63 -14.06
CA LEU A 73 -15.74 16.81 -14.55
C LEU A 73 -15.12 17.45 -15.80
N LYS A 74 -13.85 17.86 -15.70
CA LYS A 74 -13.09 18.40 -16.84
C LYS A 74 -12.58 17.28 -17.73
N ARG A 75 -11.75 16.38 -17.20
CA ARG A 75 -11.18 15.23 -17.94
C ARG A 75 -10.76 14.09 -17.01
N ILE A 76 -10.53 12.93 -17.61
CA ILE A 76 -9.93 11.77 -16.96
C ILE A 76 -8.74 11.34 -17.81
N ASP A 77 -7.60 11.10 -17.17
CA ASP A 77 -6.37 10.71 -17.86
C ASP A 77 -5.85 9.37 -17.31
N PHE A 78 -5.64 8.40 -18.19
CA PHE A 78 -4.89 7.17 -17.90
C PHE A 78 -3.47 7.33 -18.43
N THR A 79 -2.49 7.34 -17.52
CA THR A 79 -1.07 7.60 -17.86
C THR A 79 -0.18 6.49 -17.31
N PRO A 80 0.66 5.86 -18.14
CA PRO A 80 1.63 4.89 -17.65
C PRO A 80 2.71 5.65 -16.89
N ILE A 81 3.06 5.15 -15.70
CA ILE A 81 4.11 5.72 -14.87
C ILE A 81 5.00 4.61 -14.33
N THR A 82 6.24 4.98 -14.01
CA THR A 82 7.13 4.14 -13.21
C THR A 82 7.22 4.75 -11.83
N ILE A 83 6.73 4.04 -10.83
CA ILE A 83 6.89 4.44 -9.44
C ILE A 83 8.32 4.09 -9.06
N PRO A 84 9.16 5.11 -8.76
CA PRO A 84 10.54 4.85 -8.39
C PRO A 84 10.55 4.07 -7.08
N GLY A 85 11.35 3.00 -7.02
CA GLY A 85 11.25 1.97 -5.99
C GLY A 85 12.51 1.11 -5.94
N SER A 86 12.33 -0.19 -5.63
CA SER A 86 13.39 -1.23 -5.74
C SER A 86 14.10 -1.19 -7.10
N GLN A 87 15.18 -1.96 -7.29
CA GLN A 87 16.20 -1.79 -8.34
C GLN A 87 15.69 -1.36 -9.74
N ASP A 88 14.51 -1.82 -10.20
CA ASP A 88 13.91 -1.51 -11.51
C ASP A 88 12.67 -0.60 -11.49
N GLY A 89 12.18 -0.20 -10.31
CA GLY A 89 10.91 0.52 -10.14
C GLY A 89 9.68 -0.36 -10.36
N LEU A 90 8.49 0.18 -10.05
CA LEU A 90 7.22 -0.52 -10.24
C LEU A 90 6.44 0.14 -11.37
N ASN A 91 6.10 -0.65 -12.39
CA ASN A 91 5.22 -0.20 -13.47
C ASN A 91 3.81 -0.01 -12.94
N ALA A 92 3.19 1.11 -13.27
CA ALA A 92 1.83 1.42 -12.86
C ALA A 92 1.08 2.22 -13.93
N VAL A 93 -0.25 2.24 -13.82
CA VAL A 93 -1.11 3.15 -14.58
C VAL A 93 -1.78 4.10 -13.59
N ALA A 94 -1.45 5.38 -13.70
CA ALA A 94 -2.10 6.45 -12.94
C ALA A 94 -3.39 6.85 -13.64
N ILE A 95 -4.46 6.97 -12.86
CA ILE A 95 -5.79 7.36 -13.31
C ILE A 95 -6.15 8.64 -12.57
N VAL A 96 -6.14 9.76 -13.29
CA VAL A 96 -6.33 11.09 -12.72
C VAL A 96 -7.69 11.62 -13.13
N PHE A 97 -8.52 11.96 -12.14
CA PHE A 97 -9.84 12.55 -12.35
C PHE A 97 -9.74 14.04 -12.06
N LEU A 98 -9.78 14.86 -13.10
CA LEU A 98 -9.70 16.31 -12.98
C LEU A 98 -11.11 16.90 -12.97
N TYR A 99 -11.51 17.41 -11.82
CA TYR A 99 -12.72 18.22 -11.67
C TYR A 99 -12.38 19.71 -11.59
N GLU A 100 -13.40 20.56 -11.59
CA GLU A 100 -13.22 22.01 -11.48
C GLU A 100 -12.51 22.44 -10.20
N LYS A 101 -12.85 21.83 -9.07
CA LYS A 101 -12.42 22.27 -7.74
C LYS A 101 -11.46 21.29 -7.05
N ILE A 102 -11.30 20.08 -7.58
CA ILE A 102 -10.51 19.02 -6.94
C ILE A 102 -9.96 18.03 -7.96
N THR A 103 -8.82 17.43 -7.62
CA THR A 103 -8.22 16.32 -8.36
C THR A 103 -8.27 15.07 -7.49
N TYR A 104 -8.82 13.99 -8.05
CA TYR A 104 -8.74 12.66 -7.46
C TYR A 104 -7.79 11.78 -8.26
N SER A 105 -7.26 10.75 -7.61
CA SER A 105 -6.30 9.83 -8.23
C SER A 105 -6.53 8.38 -7.82
N ALA A 106 -6.21 7.49 -8.74
CA ALA A 106 -6.08 6.07 -8.49
C ALA A 106 -4.85 5.52 -9.21
N PHE A 107 -4.30 4.40 -8.73
CA PHE A 107 -3.10 3.78 -9.29
C PHE A 107 -3.28 2.27 -9.38
N LEU A 108 -3.16 1.73 -10.59
CA LEU A 108 -3.04 0.29 -10.83
C LEU A 108 -1.55 -0.06 -10.84
N VAL A 109 -1.09 -0.88 -9.90
CA VAL A 109 0.32 -1.23 -9.75
C VAL A 109 0.53 -2.67 -10.23
N GLN A 110 1.48 -2.84 -11.16
CA GLN A 110 1.78 -4.12 -11.80
C GLN A 110 2.68 -4.97 -10.90
N ASN A 111 2.51 -6.28 -10.98
CA ASN A 111 3.48 -7.23 -10.44
C ASN A 111 4.52 -7.59 -11.51
N SER A 112 5.74 -7.05 -11.41
CA SER A 112 6.82 -7.34 -12.36
C SER A 112 7.50 -8.70 -12.14
N ILE A 113 7.27 -9.36 -10.99
CA ILE A 113 7.95 -10.60 -10.62
C ILE A 113 7.47 -11.78 -11.49
N GLN A 114 6.21 -11.77 -11.91
CA GLN A 114 5.65 -12.82 -12.78
C GLN A 114 6.16 -12.73 -14.23
N ASP A 115 6.47 -11.53 -14.72
CA ASP A 115 6.93 -11.32 -16.10
C ASP A 115 8.37 -11.80 -16.31
N ALA A 116 9.22 -11.67 -15.28
CA ALA A 116 10.59 -12.18 -15.30
C ALA A 116 10.65 -13.72 -15.27
N ALA A 117 9.76 -14.36 -14.49
CA ALA A 117 9.65 -15.82 -14.45
C ALA A 117 9.14 -16.40 -15.79
N ALA A 118 8.17 -15.73 -16.43
CA ALA A 118 7.67 -16.13 -17.75
C ALA A 118 8.70 -15.93 -18.88
N ALA A 119 9.54 -14.88 -18.80
CA ALA A 119 10.61 -14.63 -19.75
C ALA A 119 11.83 -15.57 -19.56
N GLY A 120 12.08 -16.05 -18.35
CA GLY A 120 13.23 -16.90 -18.00
C GLY A 120 13.09 -18.40 -18.30
N THR A 121 11.88 -18.93 -18.49
CA THR A 121 11.65 -20.37 -18.72
C THR A 121 11.34 -20.76 -20.17
N SER A 122 11.57 -19.89 -21.16
CA SER A 122 11.41 -20.21 -22.60
C SER A 122 12.54 -21.08 -23.18
N SER A 123 13.17 -21.94 -22.37
CA SER A 123 14.07 -22.98 -22.88
C SER A 123 13.80 -24.30 -22.17
N ARG A 124 13.18 -25.22 -22.93
CA ARG A 124 13.02 -26.66 -22.67
C ARG A 124 11.87 -27.10 -21.75
N ARG A 125 10.68 -27.35 -22.34
CA ARG A 125 10.15 -28.72 -22.66
C ARG A 125 8.63 -28.72 -22.88
N THR A 126 8.24 -29.00 -24.13
CA THR A 126 7.07 -29.80 -24.57
C THR A 126 5.75 -29.73 -23.79
N SER A 127 4.79 -28.97 -24.30
CA SER A 127 3.42 -29.46 -24.43
C SER A 127 2.78 -28.94 -25.72
N LEU A 128 2.21 -29.84 -26.52
CA LEU A 128 1.40 -29.47 -27.69
C LEU A 128 0.08 -28.86 -27.20
N ARG A 129 0.03 -27.54 -27.05
CA ARG A 129 -1.21 -26.78 -27.19
C ARG A 129 -0.96 -25.65 -28.18
N ARG A 130 -1.46 -25.82 -29.40
CA ARG A 130 -1.66 -24.73 -30.36
C ARG A 130 -2.75 -23.81 -29.81
N SER A 131 -2.37 -22.86 -28.98
CA SER A 131 -3.11 -21.60 -28.81
C SER A 131 -2.24 -20.51 -29.38
N SER A 132 -2.81 -19.77 -30.34
CA SER A 132 -2.19 -18.71 -31.12
C SER A 132 -1.20 -17.86 -30.33
N ALA A 133 -0.02 -17.65 -30.90
CA ALA A 133 0.97 -16.70 -30.43
C ALA A 133 0.45 -15.25 -30.55
N ARG A 134 -0.48 -14.87 -29.67
CA ARG A 134 -0.54 -13.49 -29.17
C ARG A 134 0.55 -13.42 -28.12
N THR A 135 1.48 -12.49 -28.25
CA THR A 135 2.26 -12.01 -27.11
C THR A 135 1.26 -11.59 -26.04
N GLU A 136 0.95 -12.49 -25.09
CA GLU A 136 0.09 -12.19 -23.94
C GLU A 136 0.86 -11.17 -23.10
N GLN A 137 0.63 -9.89 -23.40
CA GLN A 137 1.16 -8.81 -22.60
C GLN A 137 0.47 -8.90 -21.24
N SER A 138 1.28 -9.07 -20.20
CA SER A 138 0.80 -9.22 -18.82
C SER A 138 0.03 -7.99 -18.39
N ASN A 139 -1.28 -8.14 -18.25
CA ASN A 139 -2.18 -7.14 -17.69
C ASN A 139 -2.49 -7.45 -16.22
N HIS A 140 -1.49 -7.94 -15.49
CA HIS A 140 -1.62 -8.31 -14.10
C HIS A 140 -1.31 -7.12 -13.18
N TYR A 141 -2.36 -6.41 -12.79
CA TYR A 141 -2.32 -5.27 -11.86
C TYR A 141 -3.00 -5.62 -10.54
N PRO A 142 -2.38 -6.45 -9.68
CA PRO A 142 -3.05 -6.99 -8.51
C PRO A 142 -3.39 -5.94 -7.46
N LEU A 143 -2.73 -4.78 -7.46
CA LEU A 143 -2.95 -3.73 -6.46
C LEU A 143 -3.57 -2.47 -7.10
N LEU A 144 -4.70 -2.02 -6.54
CA LEU A 144 -5.33 -0.73 -6.83
C LEU A 144 -5.30 0.16 -5.59
N LEU A 145 -4.70 1.33 -5.75
CA LEU A 145 -4.75 2.42 -4.77
C LEU A 145 -5.83 3.41 -5.19
N THR A 146 -6.77 3.77 -4.30
CA THR A 146 -7.78 4.80 -4.61
C THR A 146 -7.79 5.94 -3.61
N ARG A 147 -7.79 7.17 -4.13
CA ARG A 147 -8.08 8.41 -3.40
C ARG A 147 -9.31 9.06 -4.04
N LEU A 148 -10.47 8.43 -3.82
CA LEU A 148 -11.75 8.81 -4.41
C LEU A 148 -12.80 8.98 -3.31
N PRO A 149 -13.77 9.92 -3.43
CA PRO A 149 -14.96 9.93 -2.58
C PRO A 149 -15.80 8.68 -2.87
N ALA A 150 -16.62 8.25 -1.90
CA ALA A 150 -17.26 6.93 -1.96
C ALA A 150 -18.09 6.72 -3.24
N TRP A 151 -18.86 7.71 -3.69
CA TRP A 151 -19.65 7.62 -4.92
C TRP A 151 -18.79 7.38 -6.17
N LEU A 152 -17.66 8.09 -6.29
CA LEU A 152 -16.74 7.97 -7.42
C LEU A 152 -15.98 6.65 -7.34
N GLN A 153 -15.62 6.22 -6.14
CA GLN A 153 -14.98 4.93 -5.90
C GLN A 153 -15.89 3.78 -6.34
N SER A 154 -17.16 3.77 -5.89
CA SER A 154 -18.15 2.76 -6.28
C SER A 154 -18.30 2.69 -7.80
N ARG A 155 -18.46 3.85 -8.45
CA ARG A 155 -18.65 3.89 -9.91
C ARG A 155 -17.39 3.51 -10.68
N PHE A 156 -16.21 3.88 -10.19
CA PHE A 156 -14.95 3.50 -10.79
C PHE A 156 -14.70 1.98 -10.67
N ILE A 157 -15.03 1.38 -9.52
CA ILE A 157 -14.93 -0.07 -9.32
C ILE A 157 -15.90 -0.81 -10.25
N GLU A 158 -17.14 -0.36 -10.36
CA GLU A 158 -18.12 -0.94 -11.29
C GLU A 158 -17.63 -0.88 -12.75
N TYR A 159 -17.09 0.27 -13.16
CA TYR A 159 -16.46 0.41 -14.47
C TYR A 159 -15.31 -0.58 -14.69
N MET A 160 -14.47 -0.82 -13.67
CA MET A 160 -13.40 -1.81 -13.75
C MET A 160 -13.96 -3.22 -13.99
N VAL A 161 -14.95 -3.64 -13.20
CA VAL A 161 -15.57 -4.96 -13.33
C VAL A 161 -16.20 -5.13 -14.72
N GLU A 162 -16.97 -4.14 -15.19
CA GLU A 162 -17.70 -4.21 -16.47
C GLU A 162 -16.78 -4.20 -17.70
N ASN A 163 -15.67 -3.46 -17.66
CA ASN A 163 -14.84 -3.23 -18.85
C ASN A 163 -13.62 -4.13 -18.93
N PHE A 164 -13.23 -4.76 -17.82
CA PHE A 164 -12.04 -5.59 -17.72
C PHE A 164 -12.33 -7.01 -17.26
N ASP A 165 -13.59 -7.37 -17.01
CA ASP A 165 -14.00 -8.68 -16.47
C ASP A 165 -13.11 -9.11 -15.30
N CYS A 166 -12.89 -8.16 -14.37
CA CYS A 166 -12.05 -8.35 -13.20
C CYS A 166 -12.87 -8.27 -11.93
N HIS A 167 -12.37 -8.90 -10.86
CA HIS A 167 -12.96 -8.81 -9.54
C HIS A 167 -12.13 -7.89 -8.65
N VAL A 168 -12.76 -6.87 -8.07
CA VAL A 168 -12.13 -5.91 -7.17
C VAL A 168 -12.63 -6.14 -5.75
N SER A 169 -11.71 -6.26 -4.78
CA SER A 169 -12.08 -6.38 -3.36
C SER A 169 -11.11 -5.61 -2.46
N ASN A 170 -11.54 -5.27 -1.24
CA ASN A 170 -10.67 -4.56 -0.30
C ASN A 170 -9.47 -5.43 0.09
N LEU A 171 -8.26 -4.85 0.02
CA LEU A 171 -7.06 -5.50 0.49
C LEU A 171 -7.00 -5.39 2.01
N ARG A 172 -7.12 -6.53 2.72
CA ARG A 172 -6.97 -6.58 4.18
C ARG A 172 -5.49 -6.68 4.50
N LEU A 173 -5.04 -5.95 5.52
CA LEU A 173 -3.65 -5.98 5.97
C LEU A 173 -3.55 -6.84 7.23
N PRO A 174 -2.93 -8.03 7.17
CA PRO A 174 -2.67 -8.84 8.35
C PRO A 174 -1.75 -8.11 9.34
N ASP A 175 -1.91 -8.39 10.63
CA ASP A 175 -1.09 -7.77 11.67
C ASP A 175 0.41 -8.09 11.45
N GLY A 176 0.73 -9.33 11.06
CA GLY A 176 2.09 -9.74 10.70
C GLY A 176 2.65 -9.05 9.46
N PHE A 177 1.79 -8.60 8.53
CA PHE A 177 2.24 -7.78 7.40
C PHE A 177 2.66 -6.39 7.88
N ILE A 178 1.88 -5.77 8.77
CA ILE A 178 2.22 -4.45 9.32
C ILE A 178 3.50 -4.54 10.15
N MET A 179 3.66 -5.58 10.97
CA MET A 179 4.90 -5.80 11.73
C MET A 179 6.11 -5.99 10.81
N ARG A 180 5.99 -6.84 9.78
CA ARG A 180 7.06 -7.01 8.79
C ARG A 180 7.40 -5.72 8.05
N ALA A 181 6.41 -4.88 7.75
CA ALA A 181 6.65 -3.57 7.16
C ALA A 181 7.44 -2.64 8.11
N ILE A 182 7.17 -2.70 9.42
CA ILE A 182 7.96 -2.00 10.43
C ILE A 182 9.39 -2.55 10.42
N GLU A 183 9.58 -3.86 10.54
CA GLU A 183 10.90 -4.51 10.54
C GLU A 183 11.75 -4.09 9.33
N ASN A 184 11.20 -4.23 8.11
CA ASN A 184 11.88 -3.85 6.88
C ASN A 184 12.23 -2.36 6.84
N CYS A 185 11.40 -1.50 7.44
CA CYS A 185 11.67 -0.07 7.53
C CYS A 185 12.78 0.25 8.54
N LEU A 186 12.94 -0.58 9.58
CA LEU A 186 13.90 -0.35 10.65
C LEU A 186 15.22 -1.09 10.44
N GLU A 187 15.27 -2.06 9.53
CA GLU A 187 16.45 -2.90 9.24
C GLU A 187 17.72 -2.07 9.02
N CYS A 188 17.61 -0.92 8.34
CA CYS A 188 18.74 -0.02 8.10
C CYS A 188 19.33 0.59 9.38
N PHE A 189 18.57 0.66 10.48
CA PHE A 189 19.03 1.23 11.77
C PHE A 189 19.65 0.18 12.70
N THR A 190 19.92 -1.02 12.20
CA THR A 190 20.67 -2.03 12.94
C THR A 190 22.10 -1.54 13.15
N PRO A 191 22.58 -1.36 14.39
CA PRO A 191 23.90 -0.78 14.61
C PRO A 191 25.00 -1.68 14.08
N SER A 192 25.91 -1.13 13.28
CA SER A 192 27.06 -1.84 12.72
C SER A 192 28.25 -1.92 13.68
N GLY A 193 28.14 -1.28 14.85
CA GLY A 193 29.21 -1.13 15.84
C GLY A 193 30.02 0.17 15.66
N ASN A 194 29.79 0.92 14.58
CA ASN A 194 30.37 2.25 14.37
C ASN A 194 29.27 3.33 14.42
N LEU A 195 29.01 3.87 15.61
CA LEU A 195 27.95 4.86 15.85
C LEU A 195 28.08 6.13 14.98
N ALA A 196 29.28 6.48 14.52
CA ALA A 196 29.49 7.67 13.69
C ALA A 196 29.00 7.47 12.24
N SER A 197 28.87 6.22 11.79
CA SER A 197 28.41 5.85 10.45
C SER A 197 27.00 5.26 10.43
N ASP A 198 26.46 4.89 11.59
CA ASP A 198 25.14 4.27 11.68
C ASP A 198 24.04 5.28 11.29
N PRO A 199 23.14 4.92 10.36
CA PRO A 199 22.08 5.81 9.95
C PRO A 199 21.14 6.09 11.13
N GLN A 200 20.65 7.33 11.21
CA GLN A 200 19.74 7.75 12.26
C GLN A 200 18.31 7.88 11.73
N PRO A 201 17.29 7.43 12.47
CA PRO A 201 15.90 7.62 12.06
C PRO A 201 15.53 9.10 12.03
N ASN A 202 14.86 9.51 10.95
CA ASN A 202 14.48 10.91 10.77
C ASN A 202 13.16 11.29 11.47
N LYS A 203 12.39 10.30 11.96
CA LYS A 203 11.10 10.49 12.63
C LYS A 203 10.88 9.40 13.68
N ASN A 204 9.99 9.71 14.62
CA ASN A 204 9.48 8.75 15.61
C ASN A 204 8.65 7.66 14.92
N LEU A 205 8.65 6.48 15.51
CA LEU A 205 7.78 5.37 15.14
C LEU A 205 6.53 5.38 16.03
N GLN A 206 5.36 5.20 15.42
CA GLN A 206 4.11 5.06 16.15
C GLN A 206 3.39 3.78 15.76
N ILE A 207 2.94 3.00 16.75
CA ILE A 207 2.25 1.73 16.58
C ILE A 207 0.94 1.78 17.37
N TRP A 208 -0.17 1.46 16.70
CA TRP A 208 -1.48 1.34 17.31
C TRP A 208 -1.80 -0.14 17.53
N LEU A 209 -1.97 -0.52 18.79
CA LEU A 209 -2.36 -1.85 19.22
C LEU A 209 -3.81 -1.84 19.69
N GLU A 210 -4.59 -2.82 19.28
CA GLU A 210 -5.97 -3.01 19.69
C GLU A 210 -6.09 -4.30 20.50
N PRO A 211 -6.72 -4.28 21.70
CA PRO A 211 -6.89 -5.51 22.44
C PRO A 211 -7.84 -6.47 21.70
N PRO A 212 -7.63 -7.79 21.82
CA PRO A 212 -8.43 -8.77 21.11
C PRO A 212 -9.90 -8.66 21.51
N THR A 213 -10.80 -8.73 20.54
CA THR A 213 -12.23 -8.75 20.81
C THR A 213 -12.60 -10.04 21.53
N ILE A 214 -12.98 -9.92 22.80
CA ILE A 214 -13.51 -11.04 23.58
C ILE A 214 -14.93 -11.32 23.10
N SER A 215 -15.08 -12.15 22.05
CA SER A 215 -16.37 -12.77 21.78
C SER A 215 -16.53 -13.93 22.75
N LYS A 216 -17.53 -13.86 23.65
CA LYS A 216 -17.87 -14.99 24.53
C LYS A 216 -18.10 -16.25 23.67
N PRO A 217 -17.58 -17.43 24.03
CA PRO A 217 -17.90 -18.67 23.34
C PRO A 217 -19.40 -18.95 23.47
N SER A 218 -19.96 -19.40 22.36
CA SER A 218 -21.38 -19.60 22.08
C SER A 218 -22.12 -20.44 23.11
N GLY A 219 -23.27 -19.93 23.54
CA GLY A 219 -24.33 -20.68 24.20
C GLY A 219 -25.71 -20.03 24.04
N GLU A 220 -25.78 -18.71 23.85
CA GLU A 220 -27.06 -18.02 23.70
C GLU A 220 -26.97 -16.88 22.66
N THR A 221 -28.07 -16.70 21.94
CA THR A 221 -28.37 -15.76 20.84
C THR A 221 -28.32 -14.29 21.26
N GLN A 222 -27.30 -13.88 22.01
CA GLN A 222 -27.13 -12.49 22.44
C GLN A 222 -26.04 -11.81 21.62
N LYS A 223 -26.47 -10.74 20.94
CA LYS A 223 -25.65 -9.72 20.26
C LYS A 223 -24.38 -9.46 21.09
N PRO A 224 -23.16 -9.49 20.52
CA PRO A 224 -21.92 -9.37 21.29
C PRO A 224 -21.92 -8.06 22.07
N THR A 225 -22.09 -8.15 23.39
CA THR A 225 -22.03 -7.00 24.29
C THR A 225 -20.57 -6.54 24.33
N LYS A 226 -20.25 -5.46 23.59
CA LYS A 226 -18.95 -4.77 23.63
C LYS A 226 -18.72 -4.22 25.05
N LEU A 227 -18.21 -5.03 25.96
CA LEU A 227 -17.73 -4.59 27.28
C LEU A 227 -16.28 -4.06 27.21
N GLN A 228 -15.74 -3.87 26.02
CA GLN A 228 -14.37 -3.42 25.84
C GLN A 228 -14.33 -1.88 25.86
N THR A 229 -13.98 -1.31 27.01
CA THR A 229 -13.81 0.14 27.21
C THR A 229 -12.53 0.66 26.53
N LEU A 230 -11.45 -0.14 26.53
CA LEU A 230 -10.20 0.18 25.87
C LEU A 230 -10.22 -0.24 24.41
N LYS A 231 -10.22 0.75 23.50
CA LYS A 231 -10.23 0.51 22.06
C LYS A 231 -8.83 0.36 21.46
N THR A 232 -7.88 1.19 21.89
CA THR A 232 -6.55 1.26 21.26
C THR A 232 -5.51 1.74 22.26
N ILE A 233 -4.29 1.21 22.14
CA ILE A 233 -3.06 1.61 22.83
C ILE A 233 -2.12 2.16 21.75
N LEU A 234 -1.69 3.41 21.90
CA LEU A 234 -0.69 4.02 21.01
C LEU A 234 0.68 3.95 21.68
N MET A 235 1.60 3.19 21.09
CA MET A 235 3.00 3.17 21.48
C MET A 235 3.79 4.11 20.56
N THR A 236 4.55 5.03 21.15
CA THR A 236 5.41 5.98 20.42
C THR A 236 6.85 5.74 20.83
N PHE A 237 7.70 5.49 19.85
CA PHE A 237 9.14 5.29 20.01
C PHE A 237 9.86 6.50 19.45
N THR A 238 10.71 7.12 20.27
CA THR A 238 11.51 8.25 19.79
C THR A 238 12.56 7.76 18.79
N ARG A 239 13.00 8.64 17.89
CA ARG A 239 14.05 8.28 16.92
C ARG A 239 15.35 7.83 17.61
N GLU A 240 15.63 8.35 18.81
CA GLU A 240 16.80 8.03 19.62
C GLU A 240 16.75 6.60 20.19
N ASP A 241 15.55 6.09 20.48
CA ASP A 241 15.37 4.75 21.08
C ASP A 241 15.41 3.62 20.04
N ILE A 242 15.09 3.91 18.78
CA ILE A 242 14.96 2.91 17.71
C ILE A 242 16.25 2.10 17.52
N PRO A 243 17.46 2.69 17.38
CA PRO A 243 18.69 1.91 17.23
C PRO A 243 18.95 0.98 18.42
N GLY A 244 18.64 1.43 19.64
CA GLY A 244 18.77 0.61 20.85
C GLY A 244 17.81 -0.58 20.86
N MET A 245 16.57 -0.38 20.40
CA MET A 245 15.62 -1.47 20.21
C MET A 245 16.09 -2.48 19.15
N MET A 246 16.60 -1.99 18.01
CA MET A 246 17.13 -2.86 16.96
C MET A 246 18.32 -3.68 17.47
N TYR A 247 19.28 -3.04 18.14
CA TYR A 247 20.43 -3.73 18.74
C TYR A 247 20.00 -4.84 19.68
N LYS A 248 19.10 -4.53 20.62
CA LYS A 248 18.63 -5.53 21.59
C LYS A 248 17.85 -6.65 20.91
N GLY A 249 17.06 -6.32 19.90
CA GLY A 249 16.33 -7.26 19.06
C GLY A 249 17.24 -8.25 18.35
N THR A 250 18.32 -7.75 17.75
CA THR A 250 19.31 -8.58 17.05
C THR A 250 20.02 -9.52 18.02
N GLU A 251 20.44 -9.03 19.20
CA GLU A 251 21.03 -9.87 20.25
C GLU A 251 20.08 -10.99 20.70
N LEU A 252 18.79 -10.70 20.83
CA LEU A 252 17.78 -11.71 21.16
C LEU A 252 17.60 -12.72 20.03
N LYS A 253 17.62 -12.26 18.79
CA LYS A 253 17.47 -13.10 17.61
C LYS A 253 18.64 -14.09 17.47
N GLU A 254 19.88 -13.60 17.63
CA GLU A 254 21.08 -14.44 17.60
C GLU A 254 21.06 -15.52 18.70
N LYS A 255 20.55 -15.19 19.89
CA LYS A 255 20.37 -16.17 20.98
C LYS A 255 19.32 -17.22 20.63
N GLN A 256 18.15 -16.81 20.10
CA GLN A 256 17.12 -17.74 19.65
C GLN A 256 17.64 -18.69 18.56
N ASP A 257 18.38 -18.14 17.58
CA ASP A 257 18.96 -18.92 16.48
C ASP A 257 20.01 -19.92 17.01
N SER A 258 20.82 -19.52 18.00
CA SER A 258 21.81 -20.39 18.66
C SER A 258 21.16 -21.50 19.51
N GLU A 259 19.98 -21.24 20.07
CA GLU A 259 19.18 -22.21 20.83
C GLU A 259 18.29 -23.10 19.94
N GLY A 260 18.33 -22.91 18.61
CA GLY A 260 17.53 -23.68 17.65
C GLY A 260 16.03 -23.36 17.68
N ILE A 261 15.65 -22.19 18.21
CA ILE A 261 14.27 -21.72 18.24
C ILE A 261 13.97 -21.00 16.92
N GLU A 262 13.37 -21.71 15.96
CA GLU A 262 12.91 -21.10 14.70
C GLU A 262 11.64 -20.25 14.91
N GLU A 263 11.77 -19.11 15.56
CA GLU A 263 10.68 -18.13 15.65
C GLU A 263 10.76 -17.13 14.49
N THR A 264 9.66 -16.93 13.76
CA THR A 264 9.60 -16.10 12.55
C THR A 264 9.57 -14.59 12.83
N ARG A 265 9.79 -14.18 14.08
CA ARG A 265 9.75 -12.77 14.51
C ARG A 265 11.03 -12.05 14.14
N GLY A 266 10.89 -10.78 13.78
CA GLY A 266 12.02 -9.91 13.50
C GLY A 266 12.64 -9.31 14.77
N PRO A 267 13.82 -8.68 14.64
CA PRO A 267 14.53 -8.05 15.76
C PRO A 267 13.68 -7.04 16.53
N PHE A 268 13.00 -6.13 15.83
CA PHE A 268 12.21 -5.09 16.49
C PHE A 268 11.04 -5.68 17.28
N GLU A 269 10.32 -6.65 16.72
CA GLU A 269 9.19 -7.31 17.34
C GLU A 269 9.60 -8.05 18.62
N LEU A 270 10.77 -8.69 18.62
CA LEU A 270 11.32 -9.36 19.80
C LEU A 270 11.62 -8.36 20.91
N ALA A 271 12.35 -7.28 20.59
CA ALA A 271 12.67 -6.23 21.54
C ALA A 271 11.41 -5.55 22.09
N LEU A 272 10.45 -5.24 21.21
CA LEU A 272 9.17 -4.65 21.56
C LEU A 272 8.37 -5.57 22.48
N SER A 273 8.26 -6.85 22.15
CA SER A 273 7.53 -7.83 22.94
C SER A 273 8.11 -7.95 24.34
N LEU A 274 9.44 -8.04 24.45
CA LEU A 274 10.14 -8.12 25.72
C LEU A 274 9.94 -6.85 26.56
N TYR A 275 10.17 -5.69 25.95
CA TYR A 275 10.02 -4.39 26.62
C TYR A 275 8.60 -4.17 27.11
N ALA A 276 7.60 -4.40 26.24
CA ALA A 276 6.20 -4.22 26.57
C ALA A 276 5.72 -5.17 27.66
N TYR A 277 6.21 -6.41 27.66
CA TYR A 277 5.90 -7.37 28.71
C TYR A 277 6.48 -6.93 30.06
N HIS A 278 7.78 -6.59 30.12
CA HIS A 278 8.45 -6.27 31.38
C HIS A 278 8.05 -4.92 31.98
N HIS A 279 7.81 -3.90 31.15
CA HIS A 279 7.55 -2.54 31.64
C HIS A 279 6.06 -2.19 31.68
N MET A 280 5.23 -2.83 30.85
CA MET A 280 3.80 -2.50 30.73
C MET A 280 2.87 -3.67 31.04
N GLY A 281 3.39 -4.90 31.20
CA GLY A 281 2.56 -6.10 31.32
C GLY A 281 1.77 -6.42 30.06
N VAL A 282 2.17 -5.90 28.89
CA VAL A 282 1.45 -6.05 27.63
C VAL A 282 2.07 -7.18 26.80
N LEU A 283 1.24 -8.19 26.48
CA LEU A 283 1.60 -9.25 25.55
C LEU A 283 1.30 -8.82 24.11
N VAL A 284 2.28 -8.23 23.43
CA VAL A 284 2.13 -7.68 22.06
C VAL A 284 1.62 -8.73 21.08
N GLY A 285 2.12 -9.97 21.15
CA GLY A 285 1.63 -11.07 20.29
C GLY A 285 0.19 -11.53 20.54
N LYS A 286 -0.49 -10.99 21.56
CA LYS A 286 -1.94 -11.18 21.80
C LYS A 286 -2.77 -9.95 21.43
N MET A 287 -2.13 -8.87 21.03
CA MET A 287 -2.78 -7.64 20.57
C MET A 287 -2.86 -7.64 19.04
N ARG A 288 -3.84 -6.92 18.50
CA ARG A 288 -3.92 -6.65 17.06
C ARG A 288 -3.16 -5.39 16.70
N ILE A 289 -2.36 -5.43 15.64
CA ILE A 289 -1.68 -4.22 15.13
C ILE A 289 -2.59 -3.60 14.08
N SER A 290 -3.24 -2.47 14.40
CA SER A 290 -4.18 -1.85 13.48
C SER A 290 -3.56 -0.79 12.59
N LYS A 291 -2.47 -0.15 13.02
CA LYS A 291 -1.79 0.91 12.27
C LYS A 291 -0.33 1.05 12.69
N ALA A 292 0.52 1.42 11.75
CA ALA A 292 1.88 1.86 11.96
C ALA A 292 2.15 3.15 11.19
N ALA A 293 2.88 4.07 11.81
CA ALA A 293 3.44 5.25 11.14
C ALA A 293 4.96 5.19 11.29
N CYS A 294 5.61 4.78 10.21
CA CYS A 294 7.04 4.84 10.04
C CYS A 294 7.35 6.15 9.32
N GLY A 295 8.54 6.74 9.50
CA GLY A 295 8.78 8.11 9.03
C GLY A 295 8.49 8.36 7.53
N GLU A 296 8.53 7.30 6.72
CA GLU A 296 8.39 7.28 5.27
C GLU A 296 7.02 6.81 4.77
N PHE A 297 6.25 6.08 5.59
CA PHE A 297 4.90 5.66 5.24
C PHE A 297 4.02 5.45 6.47
N ILE A 298 2.72 5.56 6.26
CA ILE A 298 1.70 5.12 7.21
C ILE A 298 0.96 3.97 6.57
N VAL A 299 0.77 2.88 7.32
CA VAL A 299 -0.02 1.73 6.89
C VAL A 299 -0.97 1.33 8.01
N GLY A 300 -2.17 0.89 7.67
CA GLY A 300 -3.09 0.37 8.67
C GLY A 300 -4.39 -0.14 8.11
N THR A 301 -5.25 -0.56 9.01
CA THR A 301 -6.59 -1.05 8.75
C THR A 301 -7.61 0.00 9.17
N ALA A 302 -8.60 0.26 8.32
CA ALA A 302 -9.74 1.09 8.65
C ALA A 302 -10.78 0.29 9.45
N ALA A 303 -11.79 0.98 9.96
CA ALA A 303 -12.83 0.38 10.81
C ALA A 303 -13.66 -0.72 10.11
N ASP A 304 -13.75 -0.68 8.78
CA ASP A 304 -14.39 -1.70 7.94
C ASP A 304 -13.45 -2.87 7.59
N GLY A 305 -12.23 -2.87 8.13
CA GLY A 305 -11.20 -3.87 7.86
C GLY A 305 -10.44 -3.64 6.54
N SER A 306 -10.74 -2.58 5.79
CA SER A 306 -10.02 -2.24 4.56
C SER A 306 -8.63 -1.70 4.86
N GLY A 307 -7.65 -2.04 4.02
CA GLY A 307 -6.30 -1.52 4.11
C GLY A 307 -6.22 -0.06 3.67
N LYS A 308 -5.39 0.72 4.36
CA LYS A 308 -5.04 2.09 4.01
C LYS A 308 -3.54 2.28 4.05
N CYS A 309 -3.02 3.10 3.14
CA CYS A 309 -1.64 3.54 3.18
C CYS A 309 -1.49 5.02 2.85
N LYS A 310 -0.34 5.58 3.23
CA LYS A 310 0.12 6.91 2.82
C LYS A 310 1.63 6.88 2.70
N PHE A 311 2.15 7.29 1.55
CA PHE A 311 3.58 7.41 1.31
C PHE A 311 4.00 8.87 1.46
N PHE A 312 5.17 9.14 2.03
CA PHE A 312 5.71 10.49 2.09
C PHE A 312 6.71 10.72 0.97
N SER A 313 6.74 11.94 0.41
CA SER A 313 7.71 12.29 -0.62
C SER A 313 9.13 12.13 -0.06
N PRO A 314 10.08 11.55 -0.80
CA PRO A 314 11.48 11.59 -0.42
C PRO A 314 11.92 13.05 -0.29
N LYS A 315 12.60 13.39 0.82
CA LYS A 315 13.27 14.68 0.93
C LYS A 315 14.49 14.62 0.01
N ILE A 316 14.49 15.43 -1.05
CA ILE A 316 15.74 15.72 -1.77
C ILE A 316 16.58 16.49 -0.76
N ALA A 317 17.58 15.83 -0.17
CA ALA A 317 18.58 16.53 0.61
C ALA A 317 19.19 17.60 -0.32
N ALA A 318 19.30 18.83 0.16
CA ALA A 318 19.96 19.90 -0.57
C ALA A 318 21.30 19.37 -1.07
N ARG A 319 21.56 19.66 -2.34
CA ARG A 319 22.68 19.18 -3.13
C ARG A 319 23.98 19.75 -2.54
N ASP A 320 24.58 19.05 -1.60
CA ASP A 320 26.00 19.21 -1.32
C ASP A 320 26.73 18.51 -2.47
N GLU A 321 27.20 19.32 -3.41
CA GLU A 321 28.14 18.93 -4.45
C GLU A 321 29.47 18.57 -3.79
N ASP A 322 29.56 17.38 -3.20
CA ASP A 322 30.81 16.64 -3.00
C ASP A 322 30.52 15.35 -2.22
N GLN A 323 30.26 14.26 -2.93
CA GLN A 323 30.87 12.95 -2.64
C GLN A 323 30.40 11.87 -3.61
N SER A 324 31.32 11.51 -4.49
CA SER A 324 31.40 10.19 -5.12
C SER A 324 31.70 9.14 -4.06
N THR A 325 30.69 8.67 -3.32
CA THR A 325 30.69 7.32 -2.75
C THR A 325 29.33 6.69 -2.96
N SER A 326 29.38 5.55 -3.63
CA SER A 326 28.28 4.69 -4.02
C SER A 326 27.44 4.29 -2.81
N GLU A 327 26.27 4.89 -2.65
CA GLU A 327 25.03 4.20 -2.33
C GLU A 327 23.88 5.19 -2.48
N ARG A 328 23.10 5.01 -3.57
CA ARG A 328 21.71 5.45 -3.61
C ARG A 328 21.11 5.07 -2.27
N ARG A 329 20.85 6.03 -1.38
CA ARG A 329 20.00 5.85 -0.20
C ARG A 329 18.76 5.09 -0.69
N LYS A 330 18.73 3.77 -0.46
CA LYS A 330 17.55 2.95 -0.72
C LYS A 330 16.43 3.68 -0.01
N ARG A 331 15.39 4.09 -0.72
CA ARG A 331 14.28 4.78 -0.05
C ARG A 331 13.67 3.67 0.80
N ASN A 332 13.53 3.82 2.10
CA ASN A 332 13.15 2.69 2.95
C ASN A 332 11.69 2.24 2.69
N TRP A 333 10.88 3.04 2.00
CA TRP A 333 9.59 2.59 1.46
C TRP A 333 9.68 1.81 0.12
N ASP A 334 10.85 1.73 -0.53
CA ASP A 334 11.05 1.05 -1.83
C ASP A 334 10.60 -0.42 -1.80
N GLY A 335 10.61 -1.06 -0.62
CA GLY A 335 10.06 -2.40 -0.41
C GLY A 335 8.56 -2.44 -0.10
N MET A 336 8.01 -1.39 0.51
CA MET A 336 6.65 -1.39 1.04
C MET A 336 5.58 -1.53 -0.06
N LEU A 337 5.71 -0.78 -1.16
CA LEU A 337 4.77 -0.90 -2.26
C LEU A 337 4.89 -2.26 -2.97
N GLY A 338 6.10 -2.81 -3.06
CA GLY A 338 6.33 -4.18 -3.54
C GLY A 338 5.67 -5.23 -2.66
N SER A 339 5.82 -5.13 -1.34
CA SER A 339 5.14 -6.03 -0.38
C SER A 339 3.62 -5.92 -0.45
N LEU A 340 3.06 -4.73 -0.72
CA LEU A 340 1.62 -4.58 -0.96
C LEU A 340 1.17 -5.25 -2.26
N VAL A 341 1.98 -5.18 -3.32
CA VAL A 341 1.72 -5.87 -4.60
C VAL A 341 1.75 -7.38 -4.39
N GLU A 342 2.73 -7.89 -3.65
CA GLU A 342 2.84 -9.31 -3.30
C GLU A 342 1.65 -9.78 -2.46
N LEU A 343 1.24 -9.00 -1.44
CA LEU A 343 0.07 -9.30 -0.61
C LEU A 343 -1.25 -9.33 -1.43
N ALA A 344 -1.31 -8.55 -2.51
CA ALA A 344 -2.50 -8.44 -3.35
C ALA A 344 -2.55 -9.48 -4.49
N SER A 345 -1.43 -10.13 -4.80
CA SER A 345 -1.29 -11.15 -5.86
C SER A 345 -1.89 -12.48 -5.46
#